data_AF-A0AAN6GUU5-F1
#
_entry.id   AF-A0AAN6GUU5-F1
#
_cell.length_a   1.000
_cell.length_b   1.000
_cell.length_c   1.000
_cell.angle_alpha   90.00
_cell.angle_beta   90.00
_cell.angle_gamma   90.00
#
_symmetry.space_group_name_H-M   'P 1'
#
loop_
_entity.id
_entity.type
_entity.pdbx_description
1 polymer ?
#
loop_
_entity_poly.entity_id
_entity_poly.type
_entity_poly.pdbx_seq_one_letter_code
_entity_poly.pdbx_strand_id
1 'polypeptide(L)'
;MDASTSRDDDLVAAQALVQAELARSPPPASSSADPRIPPALDIQTLPTLSAQFDRLSTQEAQRDASADDRPRLDTTRFSLPAPAAGLDASEEEWKQAVDNAYVQLSHQEGRAINIDLMKKYGANHWRIHNYVLESSLSRYSAARSHITDSVSASTNRTRMLLQQDAEGKLSTLEAQWSQLVSTQLQMAVASLAAEHEVETLKQERQRLRQRIETLETA
;
A
#
# COMPACT_ATOMS: atom_id res chain seq x y z
N MET A 1 -6.32 -5.56 20.06
CA MET A 1 -6.18 -6.33 18.80
C MET A 1 -4.77 -6.88 18.83
N ASP A 2 -4.59 -8.03 19.48
CA ASP A 2 -3.26 -8.58 19.75
C ASP A 2 -3.09 -9.82 18.88
N ALA A 3 -2.67 -9.60 17.64
CA ALA A 3 -2.31 -10.67 16.72
C ALA A 3 -0.80 -10.58 16.48
N SER A 4 -0.08 -11.63 16.87
CA SER A 4 1.28 -11.86 16.40
C SER A 4 1.25 -12.14 14.89
N THR A 5 2.33 -11.82 14.19
CA THR A 5 2.45 -11.98 12.73
C THR A 5 1.98 -13.38 12.31
N SER A 6 0.80 -13.47 11.69
CA SER A 6 0.16 -14.75 11.41
C SER A 6 0.85 -15.46 10.24
N ARG A 7 0.73 -16.78 10.23
CA ARG A 7 1.22 -17.67 9.18
C ARG A 7 0.42 -17.39 7.89
N ASP A 8 1.09 -17.43 6.73
CA ASP A 8 0.51 -16.98 5.45
C ASP A 8 -0.80 -17.68 5.06
N ASP A 9 -1.01 -18.92 5.51
CA ASP A 9 -2.23 -19.70 5.25
C ASP A 9 -3.48 -19.11 5.95
N ASP A 10 -3.31 -18.53 7.14
CA ASP A 10 -4.41 -17.90 7.90
C ASP A 10 -4.84 -16.57 7.27
N LEU A 11 -3.92 -15.91 6.54
CA LEU A 11 -4.19 -14.64 5.87
C LEU A 11 -5.22 -14.80 4.76
N VAL A 12 -5.10 -15.85 3.95
CA VAL A 12 -6.02 -16.11 2.83
C VAL A 12 -7.43 -16.41 3.36
N ALA A 13 -7.53 -17.24 4.41
CA ALA A 13 -8.80 -17.55 5.04
C ALA A 13 -9.44 -16.31 5.70
N ALA A 14 -8.64 -15.50 6.40
CA ALA A 14 -9.11 -14.25 7.00
C ALA A 14 -9.59 -13.25 5.94
N GLN A 15 -8.86 -13.11 4.83
CA GLN A 15 -9.25 -12.23 3.71
C GLN A 15 -10.57 -12.66 3.08
N ALA A 16 -10.79 -13.96 2.89
CA ALA A 16 -12.06 -14.48 2.36
C ALA A 16 -13.25 -14.15 3.29
N LEU A 17 -13.06 -14.28 4.61
CA LEU A 17 -14.08 -13.90 5.59
C LEU A 17 -14.34 -12.38 5.61
N VAL A 18 -13.29 -11.56 5.52
CA VAL A 18 -13.41 -10.10 5.42
C VAL A 18 -14.18 -9.70 4.16
N GLN A 19 -13.91 -10.33 3.02
CA GLN A 19 -14.63 -10.07 1.77
C GLN A 19 -16.11 -10.47 1.87
N ALA A 20 -16.43 -11.59 2.53
CA ALA A 20 -17.81 -12.00 2.76
C ALA A 20 -18.57 -10.98 3.64
N GLU A 21 -17.92 -10.42 4.66
CA GLU A 21 -18.51 -9.36 5.50
C GLU A 21 -18.61 -8.01 4.78
N LEU A 22 -17.64 -7.67 3.92
CA LEU A 22 -17.73 -6.49 3.05
C LEU A 22 -18.86 -6.60 2.02
N ALA A 23 -19.16 -7.81 1.52
CA ALA A 23 -20.27 -8.05 0.62
C ALA A 23 -21.64 -8.00 1.32
N ARG A 24 -21.67 -8.33 2.61
CA ARG A 24 -22.88 -8.31 3.45
C ARG A 24 -23.18 -6.92 4.01
N SER A 25 -22.15 -6.15 4.33
CA SER A 25 -22.30 -4.78 4.80
C SER A 25 -22.58 -3.83 3.63
N PRO A 26 -23.42 -2.78 3.83
CA PRO A 26 -23.54 -1.73 2.83
C PRO A 26 -22.17 -1.08 2.61
N PRO A 27 -21.85 -0.62 1.39
CA PRO A 27 -20.59 0.04 1.13
C PRO A 27 -20.38 1.16 2.15
N PRO A 28 -19.20 1.25 2.79
CA PRO A 28 -18.96 2.26 3.81
C PRO A 28 -19.24 3.63 3.21
N ALA A 29 -19.98 4.48 3.93
CA ALA A 29 -20.37 5.83 3.50
C ALA A 29 -19.19 6.79 3.27
N SER A 30 -17.94 6.31 3.23
CA SER A 30 -16.77 7.16 3.27
C SER A 30 -15.49 6.41 2.85
N SER A 31 -15.28 6.26 1.54
CA SER A 31 -13.93 6.51 1.01
C SER A 31 -13.65 8.01 0.90
N SER A 32 -14.70 8.86 0.96
CA SER A 32 -14.61 10.32 0.84
C SER A 32 -14.53 11.08 2.17
N ALA A 33 -14.73 10.45 3.33
CA ALA A 33 -14.72 11.12 4.64
C ALA A 33 -13.55 10.72 5.56
N ASP A 34 -12.59 9.94 5.07
CA ASP A 34 -11.38 9.63 5.84
C ASP A 34 -10.45 10.86 5.83
N PRO A 35 -10.15 11.48 6.98
CA PRO A 35 -9.28 12.66 7.06
C PRO A 35 -7.84 12.39 6.61
N ARG A 36 -7.46 11.13 6.37
CA ARG A 36 -6.14 10.72 5.84
C ARG A 36 -6.09 10.69 4.32
N ILE A 37 -7.25 10.67 3.65
CA ILE A 37 -7.32 10.72 2.19
C ILE A 37 -7.40 12.19 1.81
N PRO A 38 -6.47 12.71 0.99
CA PRO A 38 -6.56 14.09 0.54
C PRO A 38 -7.89 14.29 -0.22
N PRO A 39 -8.56 15.44 -0.05
CA PRO A 39 -9.80 15.72 -0.75
C PRO A 39 -9.58 15.63 -2.26
N ALA A 40 -10.63 15.24 -3.00
CA ALA A 40 -10.59 15.20 -4.45
C ALA A 40 -10.11 16.56 -4.99
N LEU A 41 -9.12 16.52 -5.87
CA LEU A 41 -8.49 17.73 -6.40
C LEU A 41 -9.52 18.46 -7.28
N ASP A 42 -9.96 19.63 -6.86
CA ASP A 42 -10.81 20.48 -7.68
C ASP A 42 -9.95 21.29 -8.66
N ILE A 43 -9.89 20.84 -9.91
CA ILE A 43 -9.11 21.46 -10.99
C ILE A 43 -9.54 22.91 -11.22
N GLN A 44 -10.78 23.28 -10.88
CA GLN A 44 -11.29 24.65 -11.05
C GLN A 44 -10.70 25.63 -10.04
N THR A 45 -10.22 25.16 -8.89
CA THR A 45 -9.58 26.01 -7.87
C THR A 45 -8.14 26.41 -8.24
N LEU A 46 -7.56 25.79 -9.27
CA LEU A 46 -6.20 26.04 -9.73
C LEU A 46 -6.23 27.02 -10.92
N PRO A 47 -5.93 28.31 -10.74
CA PRO A 47 -6.11 29.34 -11.77
C PRO A 47 -5.24 29.13 -13.02
N THR A 48 -4.12 28.41 -12.91
CA THR A 48 -3.26 28.07 -14.06
C THR A 48 -3.77 26.86 -14.86
N LEU A 49 -4.47 25.94 -14.20
CA LEU A 49 -4.95 24.70 -14.80
C LEU A 49 -6.39 24.79 -15.28
N SER A 50 -7.24 25.58 -14.61
CA SER A 50 -8.62 25.86 -15.03
C SER A 50 -8.67 26.39 -16.48
N ALA A 51 -7.86 27.39 -16.81
CA ALA A 51 -7.81 27.93 -18.17
C ALA A 51 -7.34 26.91 -19.24
N GLN A 52 -6.45 25.98 -18.87
CA GLN A 52 -6.01 24.90 -19.75
C GLN A 52 -7.06 23.80 -19.87
N PHE A 53 -7.75 23.49 -18.78
CA PHE A 53 -8.84 22.52 -18.72
C PHE A 53 -10.05 23.00 -19.52
N ASP A 54 -10.42 24.28 -19.41
CA ASP A 54 -11.46 24.91 -20.21
C ASP A 54 -11.09 24.93 -21.70
N ARG A 55 -9.83 25.25 -22.01
CA ARG A 55 -9.32 25.18 -23.38
C ARG A 55 -9.34 23.76 -23.93
N LEU A 56 -8.93 22.77 -23.14
CA LEU A 56 -8.91 21.37 -23.58
C LEU A 56 -10.31 20.79 -23.69
N SER A 57 -11.22 21.08 -22.77
CA SER A 57 -12.61 20.61 -22.81
C SER A 57 -13.39 21.24 -23.98
N THR A 58 -13.18 22.53 -24.27
CA THR A 58 -13.75 23.18 -25.46
C THR A 58 -13.14 22.64 -26.75
N GLN A 59 -11.83 22.38 -26.77
CA GLN A 59 -11.14 21.78 -27.91
C GLN A 59 -11.55 20.31 -28.09
N GLU A 60 -11.82 19.56 -27.03
CA GLU A 60 -12.33 18.18 -27.06
C GLU A 60 -13.77 18.12 -27.58
N ALA A 61 -14.64 19.01 -27.11
CA ALA A 61 -15.99 19.15 -27.65
C ALA A 61 -16.02 19.51 -29.15
N GLN A 62 -14.98 20.21 -29.64
CA GLN A 62 -14.77 20.48 -31.06
C GLN A 62 -14.04 19.34 -31.81
N ARG A 63 -13.27 18.48 -31.10
CA ARG A 63 -12.49 17.35 -31.65
C ARG A 63 -13.36 16.11 -31.95
N ASP A 64 -14.40 15.85 -31.17
CA ASP A 64 -15.32 14.71 -31.40
C ASP A 64 -16.08 14.82 -32.74
N ALA A 65 -16.13 16.00 -33.34
CA ALA A 65 -16.71 16.24 -34.66
C ALA A 65 -15.76 15.88 -35.84
N SER A 66 -14.44 15.77 -35.60
CA SER A 66 -13.41 15.68 -36.65
C SER A 66 -12.25 14.78 -36.22
N ALA A 67 -12.47 13.46 -36.19
CA ALA A 67 -11.52 12.47 -35.66
C ALA A 67 -10.14 12.38 -36.37
N ASP A 68 -9.97 13.03 -37.53
CA ASP A 68 -8.76 12.89 -38.38
C ASP A 68 -7.78 14.08 -38.26
N ASP A 69 -8.16 15.18 -37.59
CA ASP A 69 -7.40 16.44 -37.60
C ASP A 69 -6.72 16.73 -36.24
N ARG A 70 -5.82 15.83 -35.82
CA ARG A 70 -4.93 16.14 -34.69
C ARG A 70 -3.91 17.19 -35.15
N PRO A 71 -3.82 18.38 -34.52
CA PRO A 71 -2.80 19.36 -34.89
C PRO A 71 -1.42 18.75 -34.64
N ARG A 72 -0.73 18.42 -35.73
CA ARG A 72 0.66 17.96 -35.68
C ARG A 72 1.52 19.10 -35.18
N LEU A 73 2.53 18.79 -34.38
CA LEU A 73 3.52 19.77 -33.96
C LEU A 73 4.12 20.42 -35.22
N ASP A 74 4.01 21.74 -35.32
CA ASP A 74 4.55 22.46 -36.46
C ASP A 74 6.08 22.38 -36.45
N THR A 75 6.63 21.56 -37.35
CA THR A 75 8.07 21.41 -37.55
C THR A 75 8.62 22.38 -38.58
N THR A 76 7.77 23.11 -39.30
CA THR A 76 8.19 24.03 -40.37
C THR A 76 9.02 25.18 -39.81
N ARG A 77 8.74 25.57 -38.56
CA ARG A 77 9.54 26.54 -37.79
C ARG A 77 11.01 26.15 -37.64
N PHE A 78 11.36 24.86 -37.66
CA PHE A 78 12.74 24.38 -37.47
C PHE A 78 13.43 23.97 -38.78
N SER A 79 12.73 24.12 -39.90
CA SER A 79 13.22 23.81 -41.23
C SER A 79 13.31 25.10 -42.05
N LEU A 80 14.11 25.08 -43.12
CA LEU A 80 14.10 26.12 -44.16
C LEU A 80 13.40 25.57 -45.41
N PRO A 81 12.07 25.36 -45.37
CA PRO A 81 11.36 24.94 -46.57
C PRO A 81 11.39 26.08 -47.59
N ALA A 82 11.67 25.75 -48.84
CA ALA A 82 11.35 26.63 -49.94
C ALA A 82 9.81 26.74 -50.08
N PRO A 83 9.28 27.85 -50.62
CA PRO A 83 7.86 27.98 -50.92
C PRO A 83 7.36 26.79 -51.74
N ALA A 84 6.16 26.28 -51.44
CA ALA A 84 5.64 25.04 -52.03
C ALA A 84 5.48 25.13 -53.56
N ALA A 85 5.19 26.32 -54.10
CA ALA A 85 5.07 26.57 -55.53
C ALA A 85 6.41 26.91 -56.22
N GLY A 86 7.54 26.86 -55.49
CA GLY A 86 8.86 27.14 -56.05
C GLY A 86 8.95 28.54 -56.68
N LEU A 87 9.33 28.62 -57.96
CA LEU A 87 9.47 29.89 -58.68
C LEU A 87 8.13 30.60 -58.95
N ASP A 88 7.01 29.87 -58.93
CA ASP A 88 5.66 30.40 -59.18
C ASP A 88 4.95 30.83 -57.88
N ALA A 89 5.66 30.80 -56.74
CA ALA A 89 5.14 31.19 -55.44
C ALA A 89 4.87 32.70 -55.33
N SER A 90 3.90 33.06 -54.49
CA SER A 90 3.53 34.46 -54.30
C SER A 90 4.65 35.26 -53.59
N GLU A 91 4.66 36.58 -53.79
CA GLU A 91 5.62 37.46 -53.10
C GLU A 91 5.52 37.33 -51.56
N GLU A 92 4.32 37.04 -51.04
CA GLU A 92 4.07 36.86 -49.60
C GLU A 92 4.70 35.57 -49.08
N GLU A 93 4.62 34.46 -49.83
CA GLU A 93 5.22 33.18 -49.47
C GLU A 93 6.76 33.27 -49.46
N TRP A 94 7.34 34.00 -50.41
CA TRP A 94 8.78 34.28 -50.42
C TRP A 94 9.21 35.15 -49.24
N LYS A 95 8.43 36.19 -48.89
CA LYS A 95 8.70 37.00 -47.68
C LYS A 95 8.68 36.17 -46.41
N GLN A 96 7.68 35.30 -46.25
CA GLN A 96 7.60 34.40 -45.10
C GLN A 96 8.78 33.43 -45.02
N ALA A 97 9.23 32.89 -46.15
CA ALA A 97 10.40 32.01 -46.19
C ALA A 97 11.70 32.75 -45.82
N VAL A 98 11.86 34.00 -46.27
CA VAL A 98 13.00 34.86 -45.91
C VAL A 98 12.97 35.24 -44.43
N ASP A 99 11.81 35.61 -43.89
CA ASP A 99 11.65 35.92 -42.47
C ASP A 99 11.99 34.71 -41.59
N ASN A 100 11.51 33.51 -41.98
CA ASN A 100 11.90 32.26 -41.31
C ASN A 100 13.41 32.02 -41.37
N ALA A 101 14.06 32.30 -42.51
CA ALA A 101 15.51 32.17 -42.65
C ALA A 101 16.28 33.13 -41.72
N TYR A 102 15.83 34.37 -41.58
CA TYR A 102 16.40 35.34 -40.63
C TYR A 102 16.24 34.89 -39.17
N VAL A 103 15.05 34.40 -38.81
CA VAL A 103 14.80 33.82 -37.48
C VAL A 103 15.72 32.63 -37.22
N GLN A 104 15.92 31.76 -38.22
CA GLN A 104 16.85 30.64 -38.09
C GLN A 104 18.30 31.09 -37.91
N LEU A 105 18.76 32.08 -38.69
CA LEU A 105 20.11 32.62 -38.56
C LEU A 105 20.36 33.13 -37.13
N SER A 106 19.47 33.97 -36.61
CA SER A 106 19.59 34.49 -35.23
C SER A 106 19.59 33.38 -34.17
N HIS A 107 18.78 32.33 -34.36
CA HIS A 107 18.79 31.17 -33.47
C HIS A 107 20.11 30.39 -33.54
N GLN A 108 20.71 30.22 -34.72
CA GLN A 108 22.01 29.57 -34.86
C GLN A 108 23.14 30.40 -34.22
N GLU A 109 23.09 31.72 -34.33
CA GLU A 109 24.04 32.62 -33.64
C GLU A 109 23.95 32.46 -32.12
N GLY A 110 22.73 32.50 -31.56
CA GLY A 110 22.50 32.25 -30.14
C GLY A 110 22.96 30.85 -29.71
N ARG A 111 22.69 29.83 -30.53
CA ARG A 111 23.15 28.46 -30.29
C ARG A 111 24.67 28.35 -30.29
N ALA A 112 25.36 29.05 -31.19
CA ALA A 112 26.82 29.04 -31.25
C ALA A 112 27.42 29.63 -29.96
N ILE A 113 26.87 30.75 -29.47
CA ILE A 113 27.26 31.37 -28.19
C ILE A 113 27.01 30.40 -27.03
N ASN A 114 25.84 29.77 -26.98
CA ASN A 114 25.50 28.80 -25.93
C ASN A 114 26.44 27.58 -25.94
N ILE A 115 26.80 27.07 -27.12
CA ILE A 115 27.75 25.97 -27.27
C ILE A 115 29.15 26.39 -26.81
N ASP A 116 29.60 27.61 -27.12
CA ASP A 116 30.88 28.11 -26.66
C ASP A 116 30.92 28.24 -25.12
N LEU A 117 29.84 28.75 -24.52
CA LEU A 117 29.69 28.81 -23.06
C LEU A 117 29.69 27.41 -22.44
N MET A 118 28.97 26.46 -23.04
CA MET A 118 28.90 25.07 -22.58
C MET A 118 30.27 24.36 -22.73
N LYS A 119 31.02 24.62 -23.80
CA LYS A 119 32.39 24.10 -23.95
C LYS A 119 33.32 24.61 -22.85
N LYS A 120 33.19 25.88 -22.47
CA LYS A 120 34.02 26.53 -21.44
C LYS A 120 33.67 26.08 -20.03
N TYR A 121 32.38 26.02 -19.68
CA TYR A 121 31.92 25.84 -18.29
C TYR A 121 31.15 24.55 -18.04
N GLY A 122 30.66 23.88 -19.08
CA GLY A 122 29.75 22.74 -18.94
C GLY A 122 30.34 21.59 -18.13
N ALA A 123 31.58 21.18 -18.41
CA ALA A 123 32.22 20.10 -17.67
C ALA A 123 32.37 20.41 -16.17
N ASN A 124 32.78 21.63 -15.83
CA ASN A 124 32.93 22.05 -14.43
C ASN A 124 31.58 22.17 -13.72
N HIS A 125 30.58 22.75 -14.40
CA HIS A 125 29.23 22.85 -13.86
C HIS A 125 28.62 21.48 -13.58
N TRP A 126 28.79 20.52 -14.49
CA TRP A 126 28.31 19.15 -14.32
C TRP A 126 28.98 18.44 -13.13
N ARG A 127 30.27 18.67 -12.88
CA ARG A 127 30.97 18.11 -11.72
C ARG A 127 30.44 18.69 -10.41
N ILE A 128 30.20 20.01 -10.35
CA ILE A 128 29.60 20.66 -9.18
C ILE A 128 28.19 20.12 -8.93
N HIS A 129 27.38 20.03 -9.99
CA HIS A 129 26.03 19.47 -9.89
C HIS A 129 26.06 18.03 -9.36
N ASN A 130 26.96 17.20 -9.88
CA ASN A 130 27.13 15.83 -9.40
C ASN A 130 27.56 15.78 -7.92
N TYR A 131 28.49 16.63 -7.48
CA TYR A 131 28.87 16.75 -6.06
C TYR A 131 27.67 17.13 -5.16
N VAL A 132 26.83 18.07 -5.60
CA VAL A 132 25.61 18.45 -4.86
C VAL A 132 24.62 17.29 -4.80
N LEU A 133 24.45 16.54 -5.89
CA LEU A 133 23.62 15.34 -5.90
C LEU A 133 24.13 14.25 -4.95
N GLU A 134 25.44 13.99 -4.94
CA GLU A 134 26.06 13.02 -4.05
C GLU A 134 25.90 13.40 -2.58
N SER A 135 26.09 14.69 -2.25
CA SER A 135 25.87 15.19 -0.88
C SER A 135 24.40 15.07 -0.46
N SER A 136 23.46 15.33 -1.38
CA SER A 136 22.02 15.17 -1.13
C SER A 136 21.68 13.70 -0.92
N LEU A 137 22.22 12.80 -1.74
CA LEU A 137 22.04 11.36 -1.62
C LEU A 137 22.56 10.86 -0.26
N SER A 138 23.75 11.32 0.16
CA SER A 138 24.33 11.00 1.46
C SER A 138 23.44 11.45 2.63
N ARG A 139 22.86 12.65 2.54
CA ARG A 139 21.91 13.15 3.54
C ARG A 139 20.65 12.30 3.61
N TYR A 140 20.06 11.95 2.47
CA TYR A 140 18.86 11.11 2.43
C TYR A 140 19.14 9.69 2.90
N SER A 141 20.29 9.10 2.57
CA SER A 141 20.66 7.77 3.03
C SER A 141 20.91 7.72 4.53
N ALA A 142 21.56 8.74 5.10
CA ALA A 142 21.75 8.89 6.54
C ALA A 142 20.41 9.07 7.28
N ALA A 143 19.52 9.93 6.76
CA ALA A 143 18.19 10.11 7.32
C ALA A 143 17.38 8.80 7.28
N ARG A 144 17.44 8.06 6.16
CA ARG A 144 16.80 6.76 6.02
C ARG A 144 17.34 5.77 7.05
N SER A 145 18.67 5.64 7.18
CA SER A 145 19.29 4.76 8.18
C SER A 145 18.86 5.13 9.59
N HIS A 146 18.89 6.42 9.93
CA HIS A 146 18.47 6.90 11.24
C HIS A 146 17.00 6.56 11.53
N ILE A 147 16.10 6.74 10.57
CA ILE A 147 14.69 6.39 10.72
C ILE A 147 14.53 4.87 10.86
N THR A 148 15.19 4.07 10.01
CA THR A 148 15.10 2.61 10.10
C THR A 148 15.65 2.09 11.42
N ASP A 149 16.76 2.64 11.89
CA ASP A 149 17.41 2.22 13.13
C ASP A 149 16.58 2.66 14.34
N SER A 150 16.10 3.92 14.38
CA SER A 150 15.24 4.41 15.47
C SER A 150 13.92 3.65 15.55
N VAL A 151 13.24 3.42 14.42
CA VAL A 151 11.98 2.67 14.37
C VAL A 151 12.21 1.20 14.70
N SER A 152 13.22 0.56 14.11
CA SER A 152 13.50 -0.86 14.37
C SER A 152 13.97 -1.10 15.80
N ALA A 153 14.90 -0.29 16.30
CA ALA A 153 15.47 -0.47 17.63
C ALA A 153 14.47 -0.16 18.74
N SER A 154 13.60 0.85 18.59
CA SER A 154 12.62 1.17 19.62
C SER A 154 11.35 0.34 19.50
N THR A 155 10.72 0.32 18.32
CA THR A 155 9.38 -0.24 18.17
C THR A 155 9.41 -1.74 17.99
N ASN A 156 10.26 -2.27 17.11
CA ASN A 156 10.31 -3.73 16.90
C ASN A 156 10.87 -4.44 18.14
N ARG A 157 11.87 -3.85 18.81
CA ARG A 157 12.39 -4.41 20.06
C ARG A 157 11.34 -4.40 21.17
N THR A 158 10.65 -3.29 21.39
CA THR A 158 9.57 -3.24 22.39
C THR A 158 8.46 -4.21 22.05
N ARG A 159 8.05 -4.31 20.77
CA ARG A 159 7.05 -5.29 20.32
C ARG A 159 7.50 -6.71 20.60
N MET A 160 8.74 -7.07 20.27
CA MET A 160 9.30 -8.40 20.52
C MET A 160 9.28 -8.73 22.01
N LEU A 161 9.69 -7.80 22.88
CA LEU A 161 9.70 -8.01 24.33
C LEU A 161 8.29 -8.21 24.88
N LEU A 162 7.33 -7.38 24.46
CA LEU A 162 5.92 -7.53 24.87
C LEU A 162 5.33 -8.86 24.39
N GLN A 163 5.66 -9.27 23.16
CA GLN A 163 5.17 -10.52 22.60
C GLN A 163 5.76 -11.74 23.33
N GLN A 164 7.05 -11.73 23.66
CA GLN A 164 7.69 -12.79 24.44
C GLN A 164 7.10 -12.91 25.87
N ASP A 165 6.84 -11.78 26.53
CA ASP A 165 6.19 -11.77 27.84
C ASP A 165 4.75 -12.30 27.77
N ALA A 166 3.98 -11.89 26.76
CA ALA A 166 2.63 -12.39 26.53
C ALA A 166 2.61 -13.89 26.18
N GLU A 167 3.53 -14.35 25.35
CA GLU A 167 3.67 -15.77 24.98
C GLU A 167 3.98 -16.64 26.21
N GLY A 168 4.91 -16.20 27.08
CA GLY A 168 5.19 -16.88 28.33
C GLY A 168 3.96 -16.98 29.25
N LYS A 169 3.18 -15.91 29.36
CA LYS A 169 1.93 -15.90 30.15
C LYS A 169 0.86 -16.81 29.55
N LEU A 170 0.68 -16.78 28.24
CA LEU A 170 -0.29 -17.66 27.56
C LEU A 170 0.08 -19.13 27.71
N SER A 171 1.35 -19.49 27.52
CA SER A 171 1.81 -20.87 27.68
C SER A 171 1.59 -21.41 29.10
N THR A 172 1.84 -20.58 30.12
CA THR A 172 1.58 -20.97 31.51
C THR A 172 0.09 -21.13 31.82
N LEU A 173 -0.76 -20.22 31.33
CA LEU A 173 -2.21 -20.32 31.48
C LEU A 173 -2.80 -21.53 30.73
N GLU A 174 -2.29 -21.84 29.54
CA GLU A 174 -2.69 -23.02 28.76
C GLU A 174 -2.30 -24.32 29.46
N ALA A 175 -1.08 -24.39 30.02
CA ALA A 175 -0.64 -25.52 30.82
C ALA A 175 -1.50 -25.70 32.08
N GLN A 176 -1.83 -24.60 32.78
CA GLN A 176 -2.72 -24.65 33.94
C GLN A 176 -4.14 -25.08 33.58
N TRP A 177 -4.67 -24.56 32.47
CA TRP A 177 -5.99 -24.91 31.97
C TRP A 177 -6.08 -26.39 31.58
N SER A 178 -5.13 -26.89 30.80
CA SER A 178 -5.08 -28.30 30.40
C SER A 178 -4.92 -29.23 31.61
N GLN A 179 -4.11 -28.84 32.59
CA GLN A 179 -3.98 -29.58 33.85
C GLN A 179 -5.29 -29.57 34.64
N LEU A 180 -5.98 -28.44 34.76
CA LEU A 180 -7.26 -28.33 35.47
C LEU A 180 -8.34 -29.20 34.80
N VAL A 181 -8.41 -29.19 33.47
CA VAL A 181 -9.34 -30.03 32.72
C VAL A 181 -9.02 -31.51 32.95
N SER A 182 -7.74 -31.88 32.93
CA SER A 182 -7.29 -33.25 33.19
C SER A 182 -7.61 -33.70 34.62
N THR A 183 -7.33 -32.88 35.64
CA THR A 183 -7.64 -33.22 37.04
C THR A 183 -9.14 -33.30 37.28
N GLN A 184 -9.93 -32.40 36.66
CA GLN A 184 -11.39 -32.47 36.74
C GLN A 184 -11.94 -33.76 36.14
N LEU A 185 -11.40 -34.18 34.97
CA LEU A 185 -11.78 -35.43 34.35
C LEU A 185 -11.38 -36.64 35.22
N GLN A 186 -10.16 -36.64 35.77
CA GLN A 186 -9.68 -37.69 36.68
C GLN A 186 -10.55 -37.79 37.93
N MET A 187 -10.94 -36.66 38.53
CA MET A 187 -11.85 -36.64 39.69
C MET A 187 -13.24 -37.19 39.33
N ALA A 188 -13.80 -36.83 38.17
CA ALA A 188 -15.09 -37.34 37.72
C ALA A 188 -15.05 -38.86 37.46
N VAL A 189 -13.94 -39.38 36.93
CA VAL A 189 -13.75 -40.84 36.75
C VAL A 189 -13.60 -41.53 38.11
N ALA A 190 -12.83 -40.96 39.04
CA ALA A 190 -12.66 -41.51 40.38
C ALA A 190 -13.96 -41.52 41.20
N SER A 191 -14.79 -40.47 41.09
CA SER A 191 -16.09 -40.42 41.75
C SER A 191 -17.04 -41.48 41.18
N LEU A 192 -17.05 -41.67 39.86
CA LEU A 192 -17.86 -42.71 39.22
C LEU A 192 -17.43 -44.12 39.65
N ALA A 193 -16.12 -44.37 39.73
CA ALA A 193 -15.60 -45.64 40.23
C ALA A 193 -15.97 -45.89 41.70
N ALA A 194 -15.83 -44.87 42.56
CA ALA A 194 -16.21 -44.96 43.97
C ALA A 194 -17.73 -45.17 44.15
N GLU A 195 -18.57 -44.49 43.35
CA GLU A 195 -20.02 -44.72 43.34
C GLU A 195 -20.35 -46.16 42.94
N HIS A 196 -19.65 -46.71 41.95
CA HIS A 196 -19.80 -48.11 41.55
C HIS A 196 -19.43 -49.07 42.68
N GLU A 197 -18.29 -48.88 43.34
CA GLU A 197 -17.87 -49.69 44.50
C GLU A 197 -18.85 -49.59 45.68
N VAL A 198 -19.39 -48.41 45.96
CA VAL A 198 -20.41 -48.24 47.00
C VAL A 198 -21.69 -49.00 46.64
N GLU A 199 -22.08 -49.00 45.37
CA GLU A 199 -23.27 -49.71 44.91
C GLU A 199 -23.09 -51.24 44.98
N THR A 200 -21.93 -51.76 44.58
CA THR A 200 -21.63 -53.21 44.71
C THR A 200 -21.64 -53.65 46.18
N LEU A 201 -20.99 -52.89 47.07
CA LEU A 201 -20.99 -53.18 48.51
C LEU A 201 -22.40 -53.09 49.13
N LYS A 202 -23.25 -52.14 48.68
CA LYS A 202 -24.65 -52.07 49.12
C LYS A 202 -25.43 -53.31 48.70
N GLN A 203 -25.26 -53.78 47.47
CA GLN A 203 -25.90 -54.99 46.96
C GLN A 203 -25.44 -56.22 47.74
N GLU A 204 -24.14 -56.36 48.01
CA GLU A 204 -23.60 -57.44 48.85
C GLU A 204 -24.16 -57.39 50.27
N ARG A 205 -24.18 -56.21 50.91
CA ARG A 205 -24.79 -56.04 52.23
C ARG A 205 -26.26 -56.43 52.24
N GLN A 206 -27.03 -56.04 51.22
CA GLN A 206 -28.45 -56.38 51.11
C GLN A 206 -28.64 -57.90 50.95
N ARG A 207 -27.81 -58.55 50.12
CA ARG A 207 -27.80 -60.01 49.96
C ARG A 207 -27.48 -60.72 51.27
N LEU A 208 -26.48 -60.24 52.02
CA LEU A 208 -26.13 -60.80 53.33
C LEU A 208 -27.24 -60.60 54.37
N ARG A 209 -27.88 -59.42 54.41
CA ARG A 209 -29.03 -59.17 55.28
C ARG A 209 -30.19 -60.11 55.00
N GLN A 210 -30.56 -60.26 53.73
CA GLN A 210 -31.59 -61.23 53.32
C GLN A 210 -31.21 -62.65 53.74
N ARG A 211 -29.92 -63.02 53.63
CA ARG A 211 -29.44 -64.33 54.09
C ARG A 211 -29.60 -64.51 55.61
N ILE A 212 -29.29 -63.49 56.40
CA ILE A 212 -29.49 -63.53 57.87
C ILE A 212 -30.99 -63.65 58.19
N GLU A 213 -31.85 -62.84 57.57
CA GLU A 213 -33.30 -62.93 57.76
C GLU A 213 -33.86 -64.32 57.40
N THR A 214 -33.35 -64.95 56.33
CA THR A 214 -33.74 -66.34 55.99
C THR A 214 -33.26 -67.38 57.01
N LEU A 215 -32.19 -67.10 57.76
CA LEU A 215 -31.68 -67.99 58.81
C LEU A 215 -32.38 -67.76 60.15
N GLU A 216 -32.85 -66.54 60.42
CA GLU A 216 -33.63 -66.21 61.64
C GLU A 216 -35.10 -66.67 61.55
N THR A 217 -35.61 -66.92 60.34
CA THR A 217 -36.98 -67.38 60.08
C THR A 217 -37.11 -68.89 59.88
N ALA A 218 -36.01 -69.64 59.94
CA ALA A 218 -35.94 -71.11 59.83
C ALA A 218 -35.71 -71.76 61.20
#